data_AF-A0A5D0JLF7-F1
#
_entry.id   AF-A0A5D0JLF7-F1
#
_cell.length_a   1.000
_cell.length_b   1.000
_cell.length_c   1.000
_cell.angle_alpha   90.00
_cell.angle_beta   90.00
_cell.angle_gamma   90.00
#
_symmetry.space_group_name_H-M   'P 1'
#
loop_
_entity.id
_entity.type
_entity.pdbx_description
1 polymer ?
#
loop_
_entity_poly.entity_id
_entity_poly.type
_entity_poly.pdbx_seq_one_letter_code
_entity_poly.pdbx_strand_id
1 'polypeptide(L)' 'IDISQTIAVGDGANDLPMLNLAGLGIAFHAKPKVKDNAQSSISSIGLDGVLYLLGYHDRHIDLIE' A
#
# COMPACT_ATOMS: atom_id res chain seq x y z
N ILE A 1 -4.77 16.47 7.61
CA ILE A 1 -4.06 15.82 6.49
C ILE A 1 -5.02 15.83 5.31
N ASP A 2 -4.60 16.32 4.15
CA ASP A 2 -5.43 16.28 2.94
C ASP A 2 -5.59 14.83 2.46
N ILE A 3 -6.72 14.47 1.84
CA ILE A 3 -6.97 13.09 1.42
C ILE A 3 -5.94 12.61 0.38
N SER A 4 -5.43 13.53 -0.45
CA SER A 4 -4.35 13.27 -1.40
C SER A 4 -3.02 12.90 -0.72
N GLN A 5 -2.87 13.21 0.56
CA GLN A 5 -1.69 12.90 1.38
C GLN A 5 -1.92 11.69 2.31
N THR A 6 -2.90 10.84 1.99
CA THR A 6 -3.20 9.62 2.76
C THR A 6 -2.82 8.37 2.00
N ILE A 7 -2.45 7.33 2.75
CA ILE A 7 -2.20 5.98 2.23
C ILE A 7 -3.14 5.01 2.91
N ALA A 8 -3.76 4.15 2.12
CA ALA A 8 -4.55 3.02 2.61
C ALA A 8 -3.92 1.71 2.13
N VAL A 9 -3.83 0.73 3.03
CA VAL A 9 -3.32 -0.61 2.73
C VAL A 9 -4.36 -1.63 3.16
N GLY A 10 -4.68 -2.60 2.30
CA GLY A 10 -5.68 -3.63 2.58
C GLY A 10 -5.55 -4.83 1.65
N ASP A 11 -6.13 -5.96 2.02
CA ASP A 11 -6.03 -7.24 1.29
C ASP A 11 -7.39 -7.72 0.76
N GLY A 12 -8.47 -7.18 1.31
CA GLY A 12 -9.83 -7.65 1.12
C GLY A 12 -10.70 -6.76 0.23
N ALA A 13 -11.79 -7.33 -0.28
CA ALA A 13 -12.77 -6.58 -1.07
C ALA A 13 -13.54 -5.55 -0.22
N ASN A 14 -13.61 -5.75 1.10
CA ASN A 14 -14.13 -4.80 2.09
C ASN A 14 -13.31 -3.50 2.13
N ASP A 15 -12.04 -3.54 1.74
CA ASP A 15 -11.14 -2.39 1.80
C ASP A 15 -11.22 -1.53 0.53
N LEU A 16 -11.85 -2.02 -0.54
CA LEU A 16 -11.94 -1.29 -1.81
C LEU A 16 -12.48 0.15 -1.68
N PRO A 17 -13.52 0.44 -0.87
CA PRO A 17 -13.95 1.82 -0.66
C PRO A 17 -12.87 2.69 -0.02
N MET A 18 -12.06 2.12 0.89
CA MET A 18 -10.96 2.82 1.55
C MET A 18 -9.77 3.01 0.61
N LEU A 19 -9.38 1.97 -0.13
CA LEU A 19 -8.29 2.01 -1.09
C LEU A 19 -8.55 3.02 -2.21
N ASN A 20 -9.78 3.05 -2.74
CA ASN A 20 -10.17 3.95 -3.82
C ASN A 20 -10.31 5.41 -3.38
N LEU A 21 -10.51 5.66 -2.08
CA LEU A 21 -10.67 7.00 -1.53
C LEU A 21 -9.32 7.64 -1.16
N ALA A 22 -8.33 6.84 -0.76
CA ALA A 22 -7.03 7.33 -0.36
C ALA A 22 -6.23 7.93 -1.53
N GLY A 23 -5.33 8.86 -1.21
CA GLY A 23 -4.37 9.40 -2.17
C GLY A 23 -3.53 8.31 -2.85
N LEU A 24 -3.16 7.28 -2.08
CA LEU A 24 -2.56 6.04 -2.58
C LEU A 24 -3.17 4.83 -1.87
N GLY A 25 -3.95 4.03 -2.59
CA GLY A 25 -4.46 2.72 -2.15
C GLY A 25 -3.56 1.57 -2.62
N ILE A 26 -3.16 0.72 -1.67
CA ILE A 26 -2.26 -0.42 -1.90
C ILE A 26 -2.97 -1.73 -1.53
N ALA A 27 -3.15 -2.59 -2.53
CA ALA A 27 -3.58 -3.97 -2.34
C ALA A 27 -2.40 -4.83 -1.86
N PHE A 28 -2.41 -5.26 -0.61
CA PHE A 28 -1.34 -6.05 0.01
C PHE A 28 -1.72 -7.53 0.10
N HIS A 29 -0.94 -8.42 -0.51
CA HIS A 29 -1.22 -9.87 -0.62
C HIS A 29 -2.67 -10.20 -1.01
N ALA A 30 -3.28 -9.31 -1.80
CA ALA A 30 -4.71 -9.33 -2.03
C ALA A 30 -5.12 -10.33 -3.12
N LYS A 31 -6.42 -10.67 -3.17
CA LYS A 31 -6.98 -11.48 -4.28
C LYS A 31 -7.00 -10.68 -5.59
N PRO A 32 -7.05 -11.32 -6.77
CA PRO A 32 -7.05 -10.62 -8.07
C PRO A 32 -8.07 -9.50 -8.16
N LYS A 33 -9.31 -9.74 -7.72
CA LYS A 33 -10.36 -8.71 -7.67
C LYS A 33 -9.92 -7.42 -6.95
N VAL A 34 -9.19 -7.54 -5.85
CA VAL A 34 -8.74 -6.37 -5.08
C VAL A 34 -7.57 -5.70 -5.79
N LYS A 35 -6.62 -6.48 -6.30
CA LYS A 35 -5.47 -5.99 -7.07
C LYS A 35 -5.88 -5.20 -8.30
N ASP A 36 -6.85 -5.71 -9.06
CA ASP A 36 -7.34 -5.10 -10.29
C ASP A 36 -8.08 -3.78 -10.05
N ASN A 37 -8.49 -3.50 -8.80
CA ASN A 37 -9.26 -2.32 -8.44
C ASN A 37 -8.49 -1.32 -7.55
N ALA A 38 -7.26 -1.62 -7.11
CA ALA A 38 -6.44 -0.70 -6.31
C ALA A 38 -5.38 0.01 -7.19
N GLN A 39 -4.90 1.19 -6.78
CA GLN A 39 -3.88 1.93 -7.54
C GLN A 39 -2.53 1.21 -7.61
N SER A 40 -2.18 0.43 -6.58
CA SER A 40 -0.93 -0.31 -6.51
C SER A 40 -1.13 -1.63 -5.78
N SER A 41 -0.24 -2.60 -6.01
CA SER A 41 -0.28 -3.87 -5.28
C SER A 41 1.10 -4.37 -4.90
N ILE A 42 1.19 -5.00 -3.73
CA ILE A 42 2.39 -5.68 -3.21
C ILE A 42 2.03 -7.14 -2.99
N SER A 43 2.73 -8.05 -3.65
CA SER A 43 2.40 -9.49 -3.64
C SER A 43 3.51 -10.41 -3.15
N SER A 44 4.74 -9.91 -3.03
CA SER A 44 5.94 -10.77 -2.91
C SER A 44 6.85 -10.41 -1.74
N ILE A 45 6.59 -9.28 -1.07
CA ILE A 45 7.38 -8.79 0.06
C ILE A 45 6.46 -8.48 1.25
N GLY A 46 7.05 -8.21 2.41
CA GLY A 46 6.34 -7.85 3.64
C GLY A 46 5.70 -6.46 3.57
N LEU A 47 5.05 -6.07 4.67
CA LEU A 47 4.35 -4.79 4.78
C LEU A 47 5.32 -3.58 4.76
N ASP A 48 6.56 -3.80 5.18
CA ASP A 48 7.71 -2.92 4.99
C ASP A 48 7.92 -2.52 3.52
N GLY A 49 7.43 -3.34 2.58
CA GLY A 49 7.38 -3.01 1.16
C GLY A 49 6.71 -1.67 0.82
N VAL A 50 5.78 -1.21 1.67
CA VAL A 50 5.12 0.10 1.53
C VAL A 50 6.12 1.25 1.64
N LEU A 51 7.20 1.09 2.41
CA LEU A 51 8.22 2.12 2.59
C LEU A 51 8.93 2.45 1.27
N TYR A 52 9.12 1.47 0.38
CA TYR A 52 9.69 1.72 -0.95
C TYR A 52 8.77 2.58 -1.82
N LEU A 53 7.44 2.44 -1.69
CA LEU A 53 6.47 3.30 -2.38
C LEU A 53 6.47 4.73 -1.82
N LEU A 54 6.94 4.91 -0.59
CA LEU A 54 7.17 6.20 0.06
C LEU A 54 8.54 6.81 -0.28
N GLY A 55 9.36 6.14 -1.10
CA GLY A 55 10.69 6.61 -1.48
C GLY A 55 11.80 6.26 -0.49
N TYR A 56 11.53 5.37 0.48
CA TYR A 56 12.60 4.82 1.33
C TYR A 56 13.41 3.78 0.56
N HIS A 57 14.61 3.53 1.06
CA HIS A 57 15.58 2.59 0.50
C HIS A 57 16.19 1.80 1.67
N ASP A 58 16.82 0.65 1.41
CA ASP A 58 17.39 -0.21 2.45
C ASP A 58 18.29 0.55 3.41
N ARG A 59 19.15 1.44 2.88
CA ARG A 59 20.02 2.34 3.67
C ARG A 59 19.27 3.20 4.70
N HIS A 60 17.99 3.48 4.49
CA HIS A 60 17.13 4.21 5.43
C HIS A 60 16.42 3.28 6.40
N ILE A 61 16.07 2.06 5.98
CA ILE A 61 15.33 1.08 6.78
C ILE A 61 16.27 0.39 7.77
N ASP A 62 17.48 0.02 7.33
CA ASP A 62 18.52 -0.61 8.15
C ASP A 62 19.01 0.28 9.30
N LEU A 63 18.71 1.59 9.25
CA LEU A 63 19.07 2.56 10.30
C LEU A 63 18.00 2.67 11.41
N ILE A 64 16.87 1.96 11.30
CA ILE A 64 15.75 2.02 12.24
C ILE A 64 15.79 0.84 13.25
N GLU A 65 16.60 -0.19 12.99
CA GLU A 65 16.94 -1.25 13.97
C GLU A 65 18.02 -0.79 14.98
#